data_AF-A0A6J5UQQ3-F1
#
_entry.id   AF-A0A6J5UQQ3-F1
#
_cell.length_a   1.000
_cell.length_b   1.000
_cell.length_c   1.000
_cell.angle_alpha   90.00
_cell.angle_beta   90.00
_cell.angle_gamma   90.00
#
_symmetry.space_group_name_H-M   'P 1'
#
loop_
_entity.id
_entity.type
_entity.pdbx_description
1 polymer ?
#
loop_
_entity_poly.entity_id
_entity_poly.type
_entity_poly.pdbx_seq_one_letter_code
_entity_poly.pdbx_strand_id
1 'polypeptide(L)'
;MAGASSVYMHLKSRVSLCNVTAAVTSSPSSSSAEAQIGSRVQLPEKTRNSRVLVLGGTGRVGGSTAIALSKLCPDLQILVGGRNREKGANMVATLGGNSEFSEVNIDNVKSLEVALKDVDLVVHAAGPFQQAEKCTVLEAALQTKTAYVDVCDDTAYSLRAKSFNSRALAANVPAITTGGIIPE
;
A
#
# COMPACT_ATOMS: atom_id res chain seq x y z
N MET A 1 -0.55 -43.49 -27.45
CA MET A 1 0.14 -43.56 -26.15
C MET A 1 0.01 -42.18 -25.52
N ALA A 2 -1.04 -41.99 -24.71
CA ALA A 2 -0.96 -41.79 -23.25
C ALA A 2 -0.24 -40.46 -22.94
N GLY A 3 -0.90 -39.34 -22.62
CA GLY A 3 -2.04 -39.18 -21.72
C GLY A 3 -1.50 -38.67 -20.38
N ALA A 4 -1.43 -37.36 -20.19
CA ALA A 4 -1.04 -36.74 -18.92
C ALA A 4 -2.19 -35.87 -18.43
N SER A 5 -2.69 -36.26 -17.27
CA SER A 5 -3.95 -35.87 -16.67
C SER A 5 -3.90 -34.45 -16.11
N SER A 6 -5.02 -33.76 -16.28
CA SER A 6 -5.47 -32.66 -15.43
C SER A 6 -5.32 -33.05 -13.96
N VAL A 7 -4.65 -32.21 -13.17
CA VAL A 7 -4.68 -32.27 -11.70
C VAL A 7 -5.30 -30.97 -11.22
N TYR A 8 -6.62 -31.01 -11.12
CA TYR A 8 -7.48 -30.02 -10.51
C TYR A 8 -7.31 -30.13 -8.99
N MET A 9 -6.49 -29.27 -8.38
CA MET A 9 -6.42 -29.19 -6.91
C MET A 9 -7.63 -28.43 -6.38
N HIS A 10 -8.53 -29.20 -5.79
CA HIS A 10 -9.68 -28.77 -5.00
C HIS A 10 -9.23 -27.86 -3.85
N LEU A 11 -9.36 -26.54 -3.99
CA LEU A 11 -9.34 -25.62 -2.87
C LEU A 11 -10.78 -25.44 -2.36
N LYS A 12 -11.25 -26.35 -1.49
CA LYS A 12 -12.47 -26.12 -0.71
C LYS A 12 -12.15 -25.20 0.46
N SER A 13 -12.41 -23.91 0.32
CA SER A 13 -12.80 -23.07 1.46
C SER A 13 -13.60 -21.86 0.98
N ARG A 14 -14.69 -21.60 1.70
CA ARG A 14 -15.84 -20.76 1.33
C ARG A 14 -15.44 -19.31 1.08
N VAL A 15 -15.40 -18.93 -0.20
CA VAL A 15 -15.65 -17.54 -0.61
C VAL A 15 -17.13 -17.47 -0.98
N SER A 16 -17.90 -16.74 -0.19
CA SER A 16 -19.24 -16.33 -0.59
C SER A 16 -19.09 -15.43 -1.82
N LEU A 17 -19.44 -15.95 -3.00
CA LEU A 17 -19.68 -15.09 -4.16
C LEU A 17 -20.89 -14.22 -3.84
N CYS A 18 -20.64 -13.00 -3.35
CA CYS A 18 -21.63 -11.94 -3.48
C CYS A 18 -21.61 -11.50 -4.94
N ASN A 19 -22.57 -12.01 -5.72
CA ASN A 19 -22.95 -11.38 -6.98
C ASN A 19 -23.44 -9.97 -6.67
N VAL A 20 -22.63 -8.96 -6.95
CA VAL A 20 -23.11 -7.57 -6.98
C VAL A 20 -23.79 -7.35 -8.32
N THR A 21 -25.04 -7.80 -8.44
CA THR A 21 -25.97 -7.24 -9.42
C THR A 21 -26.42 -5.89 -8.89
N ALA A 22 -25.75 -4.82 -9.35
CA ALA A 22 -26.21 -3.46 -9.13
C ALA A 22 -27.45 -3.22 -10.03
N ALA A 23 -28.64 -3.31 -9.45
CA ALA A 23 -29.86 -2.83 -10.09
C ALA A 23 -29.84 -1.29 -10.05
N VAL A 24 -29.57 -0.67 -11.20
CA VAL A 24 -29.73 0.78 -11.38
C VAL A 24 -31.20 1.03 -11.73
N THR A 25 -31.99 1.47 -10.75
CA THR A 25 -33.28 2.11 -11.03
C THR A 25 -33.02 3.60 -11.27
N SER A 26 -33.04 4.01 -12.54
CA SER A 26 -32.90 5.41 -12.93
C SER A 26 -34.27 6.08 -13.09
N SER A 27 -34.49 7.18 -12.37
CA SER A 27 -35.46 8.23 -12.73
C SER A 27 -34.67 9.51 -13.02
N PRO A 28 -34.96 10.26 -14.10
CA PRO A 28 -34.08 11.34 -14.53
C PRO A 28 -34.47 12.68 -13.90
N SER A 29 -33.49 13.41 -13.38
CA SER A 29 -33.56 14.87 -13.32
C SER A 29 -32.15 15.47 -13.34
N SER A 30 -31.81 15.94 -14.55
CA SER A 30 -30.91 17.03 -14.95
C SER A 30 -29.78 17.54 -14.02
N SER A 31 -28.61 17.64 -14.66
CA SER A 31 -27.50 18.60 -14.50
C SER A 31 -26.64 18.50 -13.24
N SER A 32 -25.46 17.89 -13.38
CA SER A 32 -24.20 18.58 -13.70
C SER A 32 -23.06 17.55 -13.73
N ALA A 33 -22.18 17.65 -14.72
CA ALA A 33 -21.02 16.78 -14.83
C ALA A 33 -19.92 17.26 -13.88
N GLU A 34 -20.02 16.87 -12.61
CA GLU A 34 -18.89 16.84 -11.68
C GLU A 34 -18.70 15.40 -11.24
N ALA A 35 -17.58 14.81 -11.63
CA ALA A 35 -17.25 13.42 -11.33
C ALA A 35 -17.25 13.20 -9.81
N GLN A 36 -18.07 12.25 -9.37
CA GLN A 36 -18.21 11.77 -8.00
C GLN A 36 -16.89 11.21 -7.44
N ILE A 37 -15.96 12.09 -7.02
CA ILE A 37 -14.83 11.74 -6.14
C ILE A 37 -15.31 12.02 -4.71
N GLY A 38 -16.18 11.15 -4.20
CA GLY A 38 -16.88 11.44 -2.92
C GLY A 38 -17.37 10.23 -2.14
N SER A 39 -17.26 9.01 -2.65
CA SER A 39 -17.61 7.83 -1.85
C SER A 39 -16.42 7.43 -0.98
N ARG A 40 -16.58 7.57 0.34
CA ARG A 40 -15.65 6.99 1.32
C ARG A 40 -15.58 5.49 1.10
N VAL A 41 -14.40 4.91 1.26
CA VAL A 41 -14.23 3.46 1.21
C VAL A 41 -14.69 2.89 2.55
N GLN A 42 -15.68 2.00 2.52
CA GLN A 42 -16.08 1.25 3.71
C GLN A 42 -15.09 0.11 3.94
N LEU A 43 -14.22 0.26 4.95
CA LEU A 43 -13.29 -0.79 5.34
C LEU A 43 -14.01 -1.88 6.17
N PRO A 44 -13.70 -3.17 5.94
CA PRO A 44 -14.11 -4.24 6.84
C PRO A 44 -13.72 -3.92 8.29
N GLU A 45 -14.53 -4.32 9.27
CA GLU A 45 -14.28 -4.01 10.69
C GLU A 45 -12.88 -4.41 11.17
N LYS A 46 -12.40 -5.57 10.70
CA LYS A 46 -11.04 -6.08 10.98
C LYS A 46 -9.91 -5.11 10.61
N THR A 47 -10.11 -4.28 9.59
CA THR A 47 -9.09 -3.36 9.06
C THR A 47 -9.37 -1.90 9.38
N ARG A 48 -10.43 -1.62 10.14
CA ARG A 48 -10.63 -0.29 10.74
C ARG A 48 -9.49 -0.05 11.73
N ASN A 49 -8.94 1.15 11.74
CA ASN A 49 -7.78 1.54 12.54
C ASN A 49 -6.45 0.88 12.15
N SER A 50 -6.35 0.23 10.99
CA SER A 50 -5.07 -0.28 10.51
C SER A 50 -4.03 0.85 10.39
N ARG A 51 -2.79 0.54 10.78
CA ARG A 51 -1.64 1.45 10.76
C ARG A 51 -0.96 1.38 9.41
N VAL A 52 -1.03 2.48 8.66
CA VAL A 52 -0.45 2.61 7.32
C VAL A 52 0.71 3.59 7.35
N LEU A 53 1.92 3.08 7.15
CA LEU A 53 3.13 3.89 7.05
C LEU A 53 3.40 4.27 5.60
N VAL A 54 3.39 5.56 5.29
CA VAL A 54 3.76 6.08 3.98
C VAL A 54 5.20 6.57 4.01
N LEU A 55 6.14 5.76 3.53
CA LEU A 55 7.55 6.13 3.42
C LEU A 55 7.76 7.06 2.24
N GLY A 56 8.47 8.17 2.46
CA GLY A 56 8.52 9.27 1.51
C GLY A 56 7.25 10.14 1.59
N GLY A 57 6.52 10.06 2.71
CA GLY A 57 5.24 10.75 2.93
C GLY A 57 5.33 12.28 2.92
N THR A 58 6.53 12.85 3.00
CA THR A 58 6.75 14.31 2.82
C THR A 58 7.14 14.70 1.39
N GLY A 59 7.22 13.72 0.48
CA GLY A 59 7.53 13.93 -0.94
C GLY A 59 6.26 14.13 -1.78
N ARG A 60 6.42 14.32 -3.08
CA ARG A 60 5.30 14.58 -4.01
C ARG A 60 4.29 13.42 -4.05
N VAL A 61 4.77 12.21 -4.35
CA VAL A 61 3.91 11.02 -4.47
C VAL A 61 3.40 10.59 -3.11
N GLY A 62 4.30 10.34 -2.14
CA GLY A 62 3.90 9.89 -0.81
C GLY A 62 2.99 10.88 -0.07
N GLY A 63 3.21 12.20 -0.19
CA GLY A 63 2.33 13.20 0.41
C GLY A 63 0.93 13.19 -0.21
N SER A 64 0.84 13.10 -1.54
CA SER A 64 -0.45 12.93 -2.22
C SER A 64 -1.16 11.65 -1.79
N THR A 65 -0.42 10.54 -1.67
CA THR A 65 -0.96 9.26 -1.17
C THR A 65 -1.51 9.39 0.24
N ALA A 66 -0.78 10.03 1.17
CA ALA A 66 -1.23 10.23 2.54
C ALA A 66 -2.52 11.08 2.60
N ILE A 67 -2.59 12.15 1.80
CA ILE A 67 -3.79 13.00 1.70
C ILE A 67 -4.98 12.23 1.11
N ALA A 68 -4.76 11.41 0.08
CA ALA A 68 -5.81 10.60 -0.52
C ALA A 68 -6.35 9.57 0.48
N LEU A 69 -5.45 8.87 1.18
CA LEU A 69 -5.82 7.89 2.20
C LEU A 69 -6.62 8.53 3.34
N SER A 70 -6.23 9.71 3.82
CA SER A 70 -6.94 10.36 4.93
C SER A 70 -8.38 10.75 4.57
N LYS A 71 -8.62 11.10 3.30
CA LYS A 71 -9.95 11.46 2.79
C LYS A 71 -10.82 10.24 2.49
N LEU A 72 -10.24 9.24 1.83
CA LEU A 72 -10.95 8.06 1.36
C LEU A 72 -11.22 7.06 2.49
N CYS A 73 -10.30 6.97 3.44
CA CYS A 73 -10.29 5.97 4.52
C CYS A 73 -9.99 6.66 5.87
N PRO A 74 -10.91 7.49 6.40
CA PRO A 74 -10.67 8.28 7.61
C PRO A 74 -10.47 7.44 8.89
N ASP A 75 -10.86 6.17 8.86
CA ASP A 75 -10.68 5.23 9.96
C ASP A 75 -9.24 4.66 10.03
N LEU A 76 -8.34 5.00 9.10
CA LEU A 76 -6.95 4.55 9.14
C LEU A 76 -6.11 5.39 10.11
N GLN A 77 -5.09 4.75 10.69
CA GLN A 77 -3.99 5.44 11.38
C GLN A 77 -2.87 5.69 10.36
N ILE A 78 -2.69 6.94 9.92
CA ILE A 78 -1.69 7.28 8.89
C ILE A 78 -0.40 7.75 9.54
N LEU A 79 0.68 6.98 9.33
CA LEU A 79 2.02 7.39 9.71
C LEU A 79 2.74 8.00 8.50
N VAL A 80 3.12 9.26 8.61
CA VAL A 80 3.94 9.94 7.60
C VAL A 80 5.40 9.61 7.88
N GLY A 81 6.04 8.80 7.03
CA GLY A 81 7.43 8.38 7.17
C GLY A 81 8.39 9.23 6.34
N GLY A 82 9.42 9.79 6.96
CA GLY A 82 10.47 10.52 6.24
C GLY A 82 11.64 10.97 7.12
N ARG A 83 12.65 11.62 6.53
CA ARG A 83 13.85 12.07 7.25
C ARG A 83 13.72 13.47 7.87
N ASN A 84 12.85 14.32 7.32
CA ASN A 84 12.75 15.72 7.74
C ASN A 84 11.56 15.89 8.69
N ARG A 85 11.85 16.09 9.98
CA ARG A 85 10.85 16.28 11.05
C ARG A 85 9.92 17.46 10.82
N GLU A 86 10.44 18.59 10.34
CA GLU A 86 9.66 19.80 10.11
C GLU A 86 8.62 19.59 8.99
N LYS A 87 9.06 19.05 7.85
CA LYS A 87 8.15 18.67 6.75
C LYS A 87 7.13 17.63 7.20
N GLY A 88 7.56 16.70 8.05
CA GLY A 88 6.72 15.71 8.71
C GLY A 88 5.60 16.34 9.51
N ALA A 89 5.95 17.24 10.43
CA ALA A 89 5.00 17.96 11.28
C ALA A 89 3.99 18.77 10.44
N ASN A 90 4.46 19.45 9.39
CA ASN A 90 3.57 20.20 8.48
C ASN A 90 2.59 19.27 7.73
N MET A 91 3.04 18.09 7.30
CA MET A 91 2.15 17.11 6.68
C MET A 91 1.12 16.56 7.68
N VAL A 92 1.53 16.19 8.90
CA VAL A 92 0.60 15.75 9.95
C VAL A 92 -0.43 16.83 10.27
N ALA A 93 -0.02 18.09 10.38
CA ALA A 93 -0.94 19.21 10.57
C ALA A 93 -1.93 19.37 9.41
N THR A 94 -1.49 19.07 8.18
CA THR A 94 -2.34 19.09 6.97
C THR A 94 -3.36 17.95 6.95
N LEU A 95 -2.94 16.75 7.37
CA LEU A 95 -3.82 15.58 7.41
C LEU A 95 -4.83 15.68 8.55
N GLY A 96 -4.40 16.19 9.71
CA GLY A 96 -5.18 16.21 10.94
C GLY A 96 -5.59 14.81 11.40
N GLY A 97 -6.60 14.76 12.27
CA GLY A 97 -7.24 13.51 12.68
C GLY A 97 -6.25 12.47 13.21
N ASN A 98 -6.31 11.27 12.64
CA ASN A 98 -5.58 10.10 13.09
C ASN A 98 -4.26 9.93 12.33
N SER A 99 -3.39 10.94 12.41
CA SER A 99 -2.09 10.93 11.73
C SER A 99 -0.93 11.29 12.65
N GLU A 100 0.22 10.68 12.37
CA GLU A 100 1.46 10.84 13.14
C GLU A 100 2.67 10.93 12.21
N PHE A 101 3.77 11.48 12.69
CA PHE A 101 5.03 11.49 11.96
C PHE A 101 6.00 10.44 12.54
N SER A 102 6.64 9.69 11.66
CA SER A 102 7.72 8.77 12.01
C SER A 102 8.99 9.18 11.27
N GLU A 103 10.07 9.44 12.02
CA GLU A 103 11.36 9.68 11.41
C GLU A 103 11.97 8.36 10.95
N VAL A 104 12.11 8.20 9.63
CA VAL A 104 12.61 6.97 9.02
C VAL A 104 13.69 7.27 7.99
N ASN A 105 14.82 6.59 8.14
CA ASN A 105 15.86 6.52 7.12
C ASN A 105 15.86 5.13 6.48
N ILE A 106 15.45 5.04 5.21
CA ILE A 106 15.32 3.77 4.48
C ILE A 106 16.66 3.08 4.17
N ASP A 107 17.77 3.82 4.29
CA ASP A 107 19.13 3.28 4.15
C ASP A 107 19.65 2.66 5.46
N ASN A 108 18.89 2.81 6.56
CA ASN A 108 19.23 2.26 7.87
C ASN A 108 18.26 1.14 8.24
N VAL A 109 18.74 -0.10 8.21
CA VAL A 109 17.95 -1.30 8.53
C VAL A 109 17.30 -1.21 9.92
N LYS A 110 18.01 -0.73 10.95
CA LYS A 110 17.44 -0.59 12.30
C LYS A 110 16.32 0.45 12.34
N SER A 111 16.43 1.52 11.54
CA SER A 111 15.37 2.53 11.43
C SER A 111 14.12 1.92 10.82
N LEU A 112 14.26 1.07 9.79
CA LEU A 112 13.14 0.35 9.17
C LEU A 112 12.52 -0.67 10.12
N GLU A 113 13.33 -1.48 10.82
CA GLU A 113 12.84 -2.46 11.79
C GLU A 113 11.99 -1.81 12.89
N VAL A 114 12.45 -0.68 13.44
CA VAL A 114 11.69 0.08 14.44
C VAL A 114 10.41 0.66 13.84
N ALA A 115 10.49 1.24 12.64
CA ALA A 115 9.34 1.87 12.00
C ALA A 115 8.25 0.88 11.60
N LEU A 116 8.60 -0.36 11.26
CA LEU A 116 7.67 -1.37 10.75
C LEU A 116 7.08 -2.30 11.82
N LYS A 117 7.64 -2.31 13.03
CA LYS A 117 7.29 -3.28 14.09
C LYS A 117 5.79 -3.40 14.40
N ASP A 118 5.06 -2.29 14.32
CA ASP A 118 3.63 -2.22 14.66
C ASP A 118 2.82 -1.64 13.48
N VAL A 119 3.29 -1.83 12.24
CA VAL A 119 2.63 -1.32 11.03
C VAL A 119 1.97 -2.47 10.28
N ASP A 120 0.71 -2.29 9.90
CA ASP A 120 -0.05 -3.29 9.13
C ASP A 120 0.33 -3.26 7.65
N LEU A 121 0.53 -2.05 7.11
CA LEU A 121 0.87 -1.82 5.70
C LEU A 121 1.92 -0.71 5.57
N VAL A 122 2.99 -0.99 4.83
CA VAL A 122 3.91 0.04 4.35
C VAL A 122 3.64 0.37 2.89
N VAL A 123 3.46 1.65 2.60
CA VAL A 123 3.42 2.22 1.25
C VAL A 123 4.77 2.90 0.98
N HIS A 124 5.58 2.29 0.13
CA HIS A 124 6.91 2.76 -0.23
C HIS A 124 6.84 3.70 -1.43
N ALA A 125 6.95 5.01 -1.16
CA ALA A 125 7.06 6.07 -2.16
C ALA A 125 8.34 6.91 -1.99
N ALA A 126 9.33 6.34 -1.29
CA ALA A 126 10.60 7.00 -1.00
C ALA A 126 11.60 6.72 -2.11
N GLY A 127 11.52 7.51 -3.18
CA GLY A 127 12.47 7.45 -4.29
C GLY A 127 13.72 8.33 -4.10
N PRO A 128 14.59 8.39 -5.13
CA PRO A 128 14.42 7.74 -6.44
C PRO A 128 14.76 6.24 -6.42
N PHE A 129 13.90 5.42 -7.05
CA PHE A 129 14.10 3.96 -7.13
C PHE A 129 15.27 3.57 -8.03
N GLN A 130 15.58 4.40 -9.03
CA GLN A 130 16.68 4.25 -9.98
C GLN A 130 18.06 4.22 -9.29
N GLN A 131 18.16 4.80 -8.09
CA GLN A 131 19.40 4.86 -7.31
C GLN A 131 19.49 3.74 -6.26
N ALA A 132 18.43 2.96 -6.07
CA ALA A 132 18.38 1.94 -5.04
C ALA A 132 18.96 0.62 -5.54
N GLU A 133 20.15 0.26 -5.06
CA GLU A 133 20.80 -1.01 -5.39
C GLU A 133 20.11 -2.23 -4.77
N LYS A 134 19.36 -2.01 -3.67
CA LYS A 134 18.69 -3.04 -2.88
C LYS A 134 17.23 -2.69 -2.65
N CYS A 135 16.42 -3.72 -2.37
CA CYS A 135 15.01 -3.56 -2.03
C CYS A 135 14.85 -3.49 -0.49
N THR A 136 15.61 -2.61 0.18
CA THR A 136 15.75 -2.61 1.66
C THR A 136 14.42 -2.53 2.40
N VAL A 137 13.48 -1.72 1.90
CA VAL A 137 12.14 -1.58 2.49
C VAL A 137 11.33 -2.87 2.33
N LEU A 138 11.33 -3.48 1.14
CA LEU A 138 10.66 -4.76 0.91
C LEU A 138 11.26 -5.86 1.79
N GLU A 139 12.60 -5.92 1.88
CA GLU A 139 13.31 -6.87 2.74
C GLU A 139 12.91 -6.72 4.20
N ALA A 140 12.86 -5.48 4.70
CA ALA A 140 12.43 -5.19 6.06
C ALA A 140 10.96 -5.58 6.28
N ALA A 141 10.06 -5.26 5.33
CA ALA A 141 8.66 -5.63 5.41
C ALA A 141 8.44 -7.15 5.47
N LEU A 142 9.21 -7.91 4.68
CA LEU A 142 9.19 -9.38 4.75
C LEU A 142 9.68 -9.90 6.11
N GLN A 143 10.71 -9.27 6.68
CA GLN A 143 11.27 -9.64 7.98
C GLN A 143 10.31 -9.33 9.13
N THR A 144 9.64 -8.18 9.09
CA THR A 144 8.68 -7.74 10.12
C THR A 144 7.27 -8.28 9.89
N LYS A 145 7.05 -9.02 8.80
CA LYS A 145 5.74 -9.54 8.37
C LYS A 145 4.70 -8.44 8.13
N THR A 146 5.15 -7.30 7.62
CA THR A 146 4.33 -6.13 7.28
C THR A 146 3.90 -6.22 5.82
N ALA A 147 2.61 -5.99 5.52
CA ALA A 147 2.17 -5.94 4.13
C ALA A 147 2.85 -4.78 3.40
N TYR A 148 3.13 -4.95 2.10
CA TYR A 148 3.95 -4.04 1.34
C TYR A 148 3.30 -3.61 0.03
N VAL A 149 3.37 -2.31 -0.28
CA VAL A 149 3.05 -1.75 -1.59
C VAL A 149 4.14 -0.75 -1.98
N ASP A 150 4.59 -0.74 -3.24
CA ASP A 150 5.39 0.36 -3.79
C ASP A 150 4.82 0.96 -5.07
N VAL A 151 5.31 2.14 -5.40
CA VAL A 151 4.96 2.91 -6.61
C VAL A 151 6.13 2.97 -7.60
N CYS A 152 7.03 1.97 -7.56
CA CYS A 152 8.24 1.94 -8.36
C CYS A 152 7.95 2.03 -9.86
N ASP A 153 8.75 2.84 -10.55
CA ASP A 153 8.74 3.06 -12.00
C ASP A 153 10.07 2.67 -12.67
N ASP A 154 10.99 2.03 -11.93
CA ASP A 154 12.30 1.59 -12.43
C ASP A 154 12.31 0.08 -12.75
N THR A 155 12.70 -0.26 -13.97
CA THR A 155 12.76 -1.65 -14.46
C THR A 155 13.77 -2.50 -13.68
N ALA A 156 14.94 -1.95 -13.33
CA ALA A 156 15.98 -2.74 -12.66
C ALA A 156 15.56 -3.06 -11.21
N TYR A 157 15.00 -2.09 -10.50
CA TYR A 157 14.42 -2.27 -9.17
C TYR A 157 13.23 -3.23 -9.21
N SER A 158 12.32 -3.09 -10.17
CA SER A 158 11.14 -3.96 -10.27
C SER A 158 11.52 -5.43 -10.47
N LEU A 159 12.50 -5.72 -11.32
CA LEU A 159 13.02 -7.07 -11.52
C LEU A 159 13.65 -7.64 -10.23
N ARG A 160 14.44 -6.82 -9.51
CA ARG A 160 14.98 -7.21 -8.19
C ARG A 160 13.87 -7.48 -7.20
N ALA A 161 12.87 -6.61 -7.08
CA ALA A 161 11.76 -6.76 -6.14
C ALA A 161 10.93 -8.02 -6.44
N LYS A 162 10.64 -8.31 -7.72
CA LYS A 162 9.92 -9.52 -8.15
C LYS A 162 10.67 -10.82 -7.80
N SER A 163 12.01 -10.78 -7.72
CA SER A 163 12.81 -11.94 -7.29
C SER A 163 12.52 -12.39 -5.84
N PHE A 164 11.89 -11.54 -5.02
CA PHE A 164 11.50 -11.87 -3.64
C PHE A 164 10.21 -12.69 -3.54
N ASN A 165 9.55 -13.04 -4.64
CA ASN A 165 8.26 -13.76 -4.63
C ASN A 165 8.27 -15.00 -3.70
N SER A 166 9.27 -15.87 -3.82
CA SER A 166 9.35 -17.08 -2.98
C SER A 166 9.53 -16.75 -1.49
N ARG A 167 10.25 -15.67 -1.15
CA ARG A 167 10.40 -15.20 0.23
C ARG A 167 9.09 -14.61 0.77
N ALA A 168 8.36 -13.85 -0.04
CA ALA A 168 7.05 -13.31 0.31
C ALA A 168 6.03 -14.41 0.59
N LEU A 169 5.98 -15.43 -0.27
CA LEU A 169 5.14 -16.61 -0.07
C LEU A 169 5.52 -17.37 1.21
N ALA A 170 6.81 -17.61 1.45
CA ALA A 170 7.28 -18.29 2.65
C ALA A 170 6.99 -17.52 3.95
N ALA A 171 7.07 -16.19 3.90
CA ALA A 171 6.75 -15.32 5.04
C ALA A 171 5.24 -15.09 5.22
N ASN A 172 4.41 -15.49 4.25
CA ASN A 172 2.97 -15.17 4.16
C ASN A 172 2.71 -13.65 4.22
N VAL A 173 3.50 -12.88 3.47
CA VAL A 173 3.42 -11.41 3.41
C VAL A 173 2.89 -10.99 2.04
N PRO A 174 1.73 -10.32 1.98
CA PRO A 174 1.27 -9.69 0.75
C PRO A 174 2.21 -8.56 0.33
N ALA A 175 2.69 -8.61 -0.91
CA ALA A 175 3.54 -7.58 -1.49
C ALA A 175 3.07 -7.23 -2.91
N ILE A 176 2.75 -5.96 -3.14
CA ILE A 176 2.44 -5.42 -4.47
C ILE A 176 3.58 -4.49 -4.87
N THR A 177 4.31 -4.84 -5.91
CA THR A 177 5.37 -4.01 -6.48
C THR A 177 4.85 -3.29 -7.72
N THR A 178 5.49 -2.19 -8.10
CA THR A 178 5.21 -1.43 -9.33
C THR A 178 3.77 -0.92 -9.45
N GLY A 179 3.12 -0.58 -8.32
CA GLY A 179 1.75 -0.05 -8.29
C GLY A 179 1.60 1.41 -8.73
N GLY A 180 2.58 1.95 -9.46
CA GLY A 180 2.61 3.33 -9.95
C GLY A 180 1.85 3.53 -11.27
N ILE A 181 2.03 4.71 -11.89
CA ILE A 181 1.39 5.07 -13.17
C ILE A 181 2.01 4.33 -14.36
N ILE A 182 3.32 4.07 -14.30
CA ILE A 182 4.08 3.37 -15.34
C ILE A 182 4.60 2.06 -14.72
N PRO A 183 3.74 1.02 -14.64
CA PRO A 183 4.13 -0.25 -14.03
C PRO A 183 5.06 -1.04 -14.96
N GLU A 184 6.13 -1.56 -14.38
CA GLU A 184 7.09 -2.50 -15.01
C GLU A 184 6.85 -3.94 -14.55
#